data_AF-A0A7W1BJ22-F1
#
_entry.id   AF-A0A7W1BJ22-F1
#
_cell.length_a   1.000
_cell.length_b   1.000
_cell.length_c   1.000
_cell.angle_alpha   90.00
_cell.angle_beta   90.00
_cell.angle_gamma   90.00
#
_symmetry.space_group_name_H-M   'P 1'
#
loop_
_entity.id
_entity.type
_entity.pdbx_description
1 polymer ?
#
loop_
_entity_poly.entity_id
_entity_poly.type
_entity_poly.pdbx_seq_one_letter_code
_entity_poly.pdbx_strand_id
1 'polypeptide(L)'
;MTAPSWRASGQYYETCNCDFVCPCVPGQLAVKPTNGSCSFAMAFQIESGSYGTVPLDGLGFIVLGLTPEEMGKGNWSVGVIADERASAEQRDAITAIASGSAGGPMAALSPLVGK
;
A
#
# COMPACT_ATOMS: atom_id res chain seq x y z
N MET A 1 -5.30 21.86 -5.74
CA MET A 1 -6.30 21.40 -4.75
C MET A 1 -5.58 20.51 -3.77
N THR A 2 -5.57 20.87 -2.48
CA THR A 2 -4.89 20.08 -1.44
C THR A 2 -5.72 18.83 -1.17
N ALA A 3 -5.09 17.65 -1.19
CA ALA A 3 -5.78 16.41 -0.80
C ALA A 3 -6.33 16.55 0.65
N PRO A 4 -7.54 16.03 0.94
CA PRO A 4 -8.07 15.98 2.30
C PRO A 4 -7.07 15.39 3.28
N SER A 5 -7.01 15.94 4.50
CA SER A 5 -6.25 15.34 5.57
C SER A 5 -6.86 13.99 5.95
N TRP A 6 -6.01 13.02 6.29
CA TRP A 6 -6.45 11.69 6.67
C TRP A 6 -5.60 11.11 7.78
N ARG A 7 -6.17 10.13 8.49
CA ARG A 7 -5.49 9.33 9.49
C ARG A 7 -6.05 7.92 9.50
N ALA A 8 -5.22 6.94 9.79
CA ALA A 8 -5.65 5.58 10.06
C ALA A 8 -4.77 4.99 11.16
N SER A 9 -5.40 4.27 12.08
CA SER A 9 -4.76 3.53 13.17
C SER A 9 -5.38 2.16 13.24
N GLY A 10 -4.56 1.15 13.49
CA GLY A 10 -4.99 -0.25 13.55
C GLY A 10 -3.82 -1.17 13.25
N GLN A 11 -4.10 -2.27 12.55
CA GLN A 11 -3.12 -3.32 12.30
C GLN A 11 -2.55 -3.26 10.88
N TYR A 12 -1.27 -3.57 10.78
CA TYR A 12 -0.53 -3.70 9.53
C TYR A 12 0.08 -5.10 9.45
N TYR A 13 -0.14 -5.77 8.33
CA TYR A 13 0.44 -7.06 8.03
C TYR A 13 1.05 -7.02 6.64
N GLU A 14 2.25 -7.57 6.48
CA GLU A 14 2.88 -7.68 5.18
C GLU A 14 3.45 -9.07 4.95
N THR A 15 3.49 -9.47 3.69
CA THR A 15 4.16 -10.69 3.26
C THR A 15 4.73 -10.51 1.87
N CYS A 16 5.81 -11.23 1.57
CA CYS A 16 6.39 -11.32 0.24
C CYS A 16 6.79 -12.76 -0.09
N ASN A 17 7.17 -13.01 -1.34
CA ASN A 17 7.63 -14.31 -1.83
C ASN A 17 9.11 -14.60 -1.55
N CYS A 18 9.79 -13.89 -0.63
CA CYS A 18 11.19 -14.18 -0.33
C CYS A 18 11.33 -15.44 0.53
N ASP A 19 12.42 -16.19 0.36
CA ASP A 19 12.63 -17.49 1.01
C ASP A 19 12.90 -17.37 2.52
N PHE A 20 13.40 -16.22 2.94
CA PHE A 20 13.62 -15.83 4.33
C PHE A 20 13.28 -14.35 4.50
N VAL A 21 13.41 -13.81 5.72
CA VAL A 21 13.14 -12.41 6.09
C VAL A 21 13.37 -11.45 4.93
N CYS A 22 12.35 -10.64 4.60
CA CYS A 22 12.36 -9.76 3.44
C CYS A 22 13.61 -8.85 3.43
N PRO A 23 14.54 -8.99 2.47
CA PRO A 23 15.78 -8.22 2.45
C PRO A 23 15.58 -6.80 1.94
N CYS A 24 14.44 -6.50 1.30
CA CYS A 24 14.21 -5.25 0.61
C CYS A 24 14.12 -4.05 1.58
N VAL A 25 13.48 -4.22 2.75
CA VAL A 25 13.35 -3.11 3.71
C VAL A 25 14.70 -2.75 4.34
N PRO A 26 15.48 -3.69 4.94
CA PRO A 26 16.81 -3.38 5.46
C PRO A 26 17.79 -2.92 4.36
N GLY A 27 17.63 -3.45 3.15
CA GLY A 27 18.42 -3.10 1.97
C GLY A 27 18.00 -1.80 1.27
N GLN A 28 17.12 -0.99 1.88
CA GLN A 28 16.67 0.30 1.33
C GLN A 28 16.15 0.20 -0.11
N LEU A 29 15.42 -0.88 -0.40
CA LEU A 29 14.85 -1.22 -1.70
C LEU A 29 15.87 -1.48 -2.83
N ALA A 30 17.17 -1.42 -2.55
CA ALA A 30 18.24 -1.59 -3.53
C ALA A 30 18.74 -3.05 -3.66
N VAL A 31 18.32 -3.93 -2.75
CA VAL A 31 18.70 -5.35 -2.77
C VAL A 31 17.70 -6.15 -3.60
N LYS A 32 18.23 -7.09 -4.39
CA LYS A 32 17.44 -7.99 -5.22
C LYS A 32 16.59 -8.94 -4.35
N PRO A 33 15.28 -9.11 -4.66
CA PRO A 33 14.47 -10.14 -4.03
C PRO A 33 15.09 -11.54 -4.22
N THR A 34 14.90 -12.47 -3.28
CA THR A 34 15.56 -13.78 -3.37
C THR A 34 15.18 -14.56 -4.63
N ASN A 35 13.92 -14.43 -5.05
CA ASN A 35 13.38 -15.03 -6.27
C ASN A 35 13.56 -14.15 -7.53
N GLY A 36 14.34 -13.07 -7.44
CA GLY A 36 14.61 -12.13 -8.52
C GLY A 36 13.48 -11.14 -8.82
N SER A 37 12.22 -11.49 -8.52
CA SER A 37 11.05 -10.62 -8.50
C SER A 37 10.38 -10.65 -7.13
N CYS A 38 9.65 -9.59 -6.78
CA CYS A 38 8.90 -9.51 -5.52
C CYS A 38 7.39 -9.52 -5.80
N SER A 39 6.69 -10.53 -5.30
CA SER A 39 5.23 -10.49 -5.16
C SER A 39 4.93 -10.20 -3.69
N PHE A 40 4.37 -9.03 -3.40
CA PHE A 40 4.06 -8.60 -2.04
C PHE A 40 2.58 -8.31 -1.83
N ALA A 41 2.16 -8.44 -0.58
CA ALA A 41 0.85 -8.02 -0.11
C ALA A 41 1.02 -7.23 1.19
N MET A 42 0.42 -6.05 1.26
CA MET A 42 0.34 -5.21 2.44
C MET A 42 -1.12 -5.06 2.83
N ALA A 43 -1.52 -5.68 3.94
CA ALA A 43 -2.87 -5.63 4.45
C ALA A 43 -2.96 -4.64 5.62
N PHE A 44 -3.96 -3.76 5.54
CA PHE A 44 -4.24 -2.73 6.53
C PHE A 44 -5.65 -2.99 7.08
N GLN A 45 -5.76 -3.11 8.40
CA GLN A 45 -7.04 -3.13 9.09
C GLN A 45 -7.16 -1.84 9.90
N ILE A 46 -8.12 -0.99 9.54
CA ILE A 46 -8.35 0.29 10.18
C ILE A 46 -9.25 0.07 11.39
N GLU A 47 -8.70 0.20 12.59
CA GLU A 47 -9.48 0.20 13.84
C GLU A 47 -10.15 1.57 14.04
N SER A 48 -9.41 2.65 13.79
CA SER A 48 -9.96 4.01 13.75
C SER A 48 -9.26 4.88 12.70
N GLY A 49 -10.03 5.58 11.87
CA GLY A 49 -9.50 6.44 10.82
C GLY A 49 -10.56 7.25 10.08
N SER A 50 -10.09 8.27 9.37
CA SER A 50 -10.94 9.11 8.52
C SER A 50 -10.15 9.70 7.37
N TYR A 51 -10.86 10.02 6.29
CA TYR A 51 -10.38 10.78 5.14
C TYR A 51 -11.27 12.00 4.95
N GLY A 52 -10.79 13.17 5.39
CA GLY A 52 -11.65 14.34 5.59
C GLY A 52 -12.81 14.01 6.53
N THR A 53 -14.04 14.10 6.02
CA THR A 53 -15.28 13.76 6.74
C THR A 53 -15.73 12.32 6.56
N VAL A 54 -15.06 11.53 5.71
CA VAL A 54 -15.42 10.13 5.43
C VAL A 54 -14.84 9.22 6.52
N PRO A 55 -15.67 8.50 7.31
CA PRO A 55 -15.18 7.57 8.31
C PRO A 55 -14.64 6.29 7.66
N LEU A 56 -13.54 5.74 8.18
CA LEU A 56 -12.92 4.51 7.70
C LEU A 56 -12.84 3.42 8.78
N ASP A 57 -13.41 3.67 9.96
CA ASP A 57 -13.39 2.77 11.11
C ASP A 57 -13.93 1.37 10.75
N GLY A 58 -13.18 0.34 11.14
CA GLY A 58 -13.54 -1.07 10.95
C GLY A 58 -13.39 -1.60 9.53
N LEU A 59 -12.95 -0.79 8.56
CA LEU A 59 -12.66 -1.22 7.19
C LEU A 59 -11.22 -1.68 7.03
N GLY A 60 -11.01 -2.59 6.07
CA GLY A 60 -9.69 -3.03 5.66
C GLY A 60 -9.41 -2.76 4.19
N PHE A 61 -8.13 -2.78 3.83
CA PHE A 61 -7.72 -2.84 2.43
C PHE A 61 -6.37 -3.55 2.29
N ILE A 62 -6.12 -4.09 1.10
CA ILE A 62 -4.87 -4.77 0.76
C ILE A 62 -4.28 -4.10 -0.47
N VAL A 63 -3.00 -3.77 -0.40
CA VAL A 63 -2.18 -3.38 -1.55
C VAL A 63 -1.37 -4.59 -1.98
N LEU A 64 -1.66 -5.10 -3.17
CA LEU A 64 -0.90 -6.16 -3.83
C LEU A 64 0.08 -5.52 -4.80
N GLY A 65 1.30 -6.05 -4.88
CA GLY A 65 2.28 -5.55 -5.81
C GLY A 65 3.17 -6.64 -6.39
N LEU A 66 3.60 -6.41 -7.62
CA LEU A 66 4.63 -7.19 -8.30
C LEU A 66 5.76 -6.25 -8.75
N THR A 67 6.98 -6.51 -8.30
CA THR A 67 8.19 -5.86 -8.81
C THR A 67 8.98 -6.86 -9.66
N PRO A 68 9.40 -6.49 -10.88
CA PRO A 68 10.12 -7.42 -11.75
C PRO A 68 11.58 -7.64 -11.31
N GLU A 69 12.12 -6.71 -10.53
CA GLU A 69 13.50 -6.70 -10.04
C GLU A 69 13.59 -5.96 -8.68
N GLU A 70 14.75 -5.38 -8.36
CA GLU A 70 14.95 -4.54 -7.17
C GLU A 70 13.83 -3.50 -7.02
N MET A 71 13.21 -3.44 -5.84
CA MET A 71 12.05 -2.59 -5.59
C MET A 71 12.32 -1.11 -5.93
N GLY A 72 13.51 -0.59 -5.65
CA GLY A 72 13.89 0.79 -5.91
C GLY A 72 14.04 1.15 -7.40
N LYS A 73 14.09 0.17 -8.30
CA LYS A 73 14.14 0.43 -9.75
C LYS A 73 12.76 0.67 -10.37
N GLY A 74 11.68 0.45 -9.61
CA GLY A 74 10.32 0.76 -10.04
C GLY A 74 9.73 -0.29 -10.99
N ASN A 75 8.84 0.18 -11.89
CA ASN A 75 8.00 -0.66 -12.76
C ASN A 75 7.12 -1.64 -11.97
N TRP A 76 6.61 -1.20 -10.82
CA TRP A 76 5.71 -2.03 -10.03
C TRP A 76 4.37 -2.15 -10.73
N SER A 77 3.77 -3.34 -10.65
CA SER A 77 2.36 -3.55 -10.97
C SER A 77 1.59 -3.61 -9.66
N VAL A 78 0.66 -2.68 -9.42
CA VAL A 78 -0.02 -2.56 -8.12
C VAL A 78 -1.54 -2.71 -8.28
N GLY A 79 -2.14 -3.48 -7.38
CA GLY A 79 -3.59 -3.61 -7.25
C GLY A 79 -4.03 -3.29 -5.83
N VAL A 80 -5.22 -2.69 -5.68
CA VAL A 80 -5.82 -2.40 -4.38
C VAL A 80 -7.12 -3.19 -4.25
N ILE A 81 -7.24 -3.94 -3.16
CA ILE A 81 -8.47 -4.63 -2.77
C ILE A 81 -9.01 -3.88 -1.56
N ALA A 82 -10.16 -3.23 -1.70
CA ALA A 82 -10.87 -2.60 -0.59
C ALA A 82 -11.92 -3.58 -0.03
N ASP A 83 -12.22 -3.45 1.25
CA ASP A 83 -13.31 -4.17 1.91
C ASP A 83 -14.64 -4.00 1.15
N GLU A 84 -15.37 -5.10 0.95
CA GLU A 84 -16.66 -5.07 0.25
C GLU A 84 -17.69 -4.18 0.96
N ARG A 85 -17.59 -4.06 2.29
CA ARG A 85 -18.48 -3.26 3.13
C ARG A 85 -18.27 -1.75 2.93
N ALA A 86 -17.17 -1.35 2.29
CA ALA A 86 -16.89 0.06 2.03
C ALA A 86 -17.89 0.63 1.01
N SER A 87 -18.46 1.79 1.33
CA SER A 87 -19.25 2.60 0.41
C SER A 87 -18.40 3.12 -0.76
N ALA A 88 -19.03 3.69 -1.79
CA ALA A 88 -18.30 4.28 -2.92
C ALA A 88 -17.31 5.37 -2.44
N GLU A 89 -17.75 6.29 -1.58
CA GLU A 89 -16.90 7.35 -1.02
C GLU A 89 -15.74 6.78 -0.19
N GLN A 90 -15.97 5.70 0.56
CA GLN A 90 -14.92 5.03 1.33
C GLN A 90 -13.93 4.30 0.43
N ARG A 91 -14.38 3.70 -0.67
CA ARG A 91 -13.50 3.07 -1.67
C ARG A 91 -12.62 4.10 -2.38
N ASP A 92 -13.18 5.26 -2.71
CA ASP A 92 -12.42 6.38 -3.30
C ASP A 92 -11.37 6.90 -2.30
N ALA A 93 -11.75 7.05 -1.03
CA ALA A 93 -10.83 7.43 0.05
C ALA A 93 -9.69 6.41 0.23
N ILE A 94 -10.02 5.11 0.30
CA ILE A 94 -9.04 4.02 0.39
C ILE A 94 -8.12 4.04 -0.83
N THR A 95 -8.66 4.22 -2.04
CA THR A 95 -7.87 4.28 -3.28
C THR A 95 -6.92 5.48 -3.25
N ALA A 96 -7.37 6.63 -2.76
CA ALA A 96 -6.53 7.82 -2.63
C ALA A 96 -5.37 7.60 -1.63
N ILE A 97 -5.64 6.95 -0.50
CA ILE A 97 -4.63 6.58 0.50
C ILE A 97 -3.64 5.56 -0.05
N ALA A 98 -4.14 4.44 -0.61
CA ALA A 98 -3.32 3.34 -1.09
C ALA A 98 -2.44 3.73 -2.28
N SER A 99 -2.93 4.59 -3.18
CA SER A 99 -2.15 5.13 -4.31
C SER A 99 -1.10 6.16 -3.91
N GLY A 100 -1.16 6.69 -2.67
CA GLY A 100 -0.33 7.80 -2.22
C GLY A 100 -0.75 9.17 -2.76
N SER A 101 -1.84 9.27 -3.54
CA SER A 101 -2.38 10.56 -3.99
C SER A 101 -2.90 11.44 -2.83
N ALA A 102 -3.27 10.80 -1.71
CA ALA A 102 -3.59 11.45 -0.45
C ALA A 102 -2.36 11.85 0.39
N GLY A 103 -1.13 11.62 -0.08
CA GLY A 103 0.09 11.81 0.70
C GLY A 103 0.42 10.60 1.59
N GLY A 104 1.18 10.86 2.67
CA GLY A 104 1.61 9.84 3.62
C GLY A 104 2.72 8.90 3.10
N PRO A 105 3.00 7.78 3.78
CA PRO A 105 4.09 6.87 3.42
C PRO A 105 4.00 6.33 1.98
N MET A 106 2.77 6.07 1.51
CA MET A 106 2.52 5.56 0.16
C MET A 106 2.91 6.56 -0.94
N ALA A 107 2.92 7.86 -0.66
CA ALA A 107 3.36 8.88 -1.61
C ALA A 107 4.85 8.80 -1.96
N ALA A 108 5.67 8.26 -1.06
CA ALA A 108 7.09 8.01 -1.36
C ALA A 108 7.29 6.84 -2.34
N LEU A 109 6.32 5.92 -2.40
CA LEU A 109 6.36 4.73 -3.26
C LEU A 109 5.64 4.95 -4.60
N SER A 110 4.74 5.93 -4.70
CA SER A 110 3.95 6.18 -5.90
C SER A 110 4.78 6.39 -7.18
N PRO A 111 5.99 7.00 -7.17
CA PRO A 111 6.81 7.13 -8.39
C PRO A 111 7.36 5.80 -8.92
N LEU A 112 7.34 4.73 -8.12
CA LEU A 112 7.83 3.40 -8.50
C LEU A 112 6.77 2.57 -9.24
N VAL A 113 5.51 3.00 -9.21
CA VAL A 113 4.38 2.29 -9.82
C VAL A 113 4.33 2.57 -11.31
N GLY A 114 4.36 1.50 -12.12
CA GLY A 114 4.26 1.57 -13.58
C GLY A 114 2.85 1.27 -14.11
N LYS A 115 2.06 0.47 -13.38
CA LYS A 115 0.67 0.12 -13.74
C LYS A 115 -0.11 -0.41 -12.56
#